data_AF-A0AAE1H3U2-F1
#
_entry.id   AF-A0AAE1H3U2-F1
#
_cell.length_a   1.000
_cell.length_b   1.000
_cell.length_c   1.000
_cell.angle_alpha   90.00
_cell.angle_beta   90.00
_cell.angle_gamma   90.00
#
_symmetry.space_group_name_H-M   'P 1'
#
loop_
_entity.id
_entity.type
_entity.pdbx_description
1 polymer ?
#
loop_
_entity_poly.entity_id
_entity_poly.type
_entity_poly.pdbx_seq_one_letter_code
_entity_poly.pdbx_strand_id
1 'polypeptide(L)'
;MDLRFQHPCTALVVGGTGSGKTFFMNRLIENRNEMFNTTFEHIIFYYSEWQPLYDTLKSNHGEELPLLDDHPAGQGPKLIVIDDMMHEIKSHHKEILKFFIKGSHHRNLSIFFLSQCLFPDGLRQISLNTHYIVLFKTSRDLAQIRTFCMQVDPQHFRALLEAYEDATRAGYTYILFDFKPNQTDHLRMRTLIFPGESTVVYIPRAKYKREMMTVL
;
A
#
# COMPACT_ATOMS: atom_id res chain seq x y z
N MET A 1 -0.65 -15.06 14.33
CA MET A 1 -0.33 -13.68 13.90
C MET A 1 -1.13 -13.40 12.64
N ASP A 2 -1.80 -12.25 12.56
CA ASP A 2 -2.64 -11.90 11.41
C ASP A 2 -1.80 -11.17 10.36
N LEU A 3 -1.73 -11.72 9.14
CA LEU A 3 -0.97 -11.18 8.01
C LEU A 3 -1.84 -10.33 7.07
N ARG A 4 -3.15 -10.27 7.31
CA ARG A 4 -4.11 -9.55 6.47
C ARG A 4 -3.95 -8.04 6.62
N PHE A 5 -4.36 -7.31 5.59
CA PHE A 5 -4.53 -5.87 5.68
C PHE A 5 -5.61 -5.53 6.72
N GLN A 6 -5.19 -4.81 7.75
CA GLN A 6 -6.06 -4.41 8.86
C GLN A 6 -6.87 -3.17 8.49
N HIS A 7 -8.16 -3.35 8.22
CA HIS A 7 -9.13 -2.27 8.03
C HIS A 7 -9.42 -1.53 9.34
N PRO A 8 -9.68 -0.21 9.29
CA PRO A 8 -9.45 0.70 8.16
C PRO A 8 -7.95 0.94 7.93
N CYS A 9 -7.54 1.15 6.68
CA CYS A 9 -6.14 1.39 6.34
C CYS A 9 -5.93 2.33 5.16
N THR A 10 -4.70 2.80 5.04
CA THR A 10 -4.21 3.55 3.89
C THR A 10 -3.01 2.80 3.33
N ALA A 11 -2.94 2.67 2.02
CA ALA A 11 -1.89 1.95 1.33
C ALA A 11 -1.43 2.74 0.11
N LEU A 12 -0.12 2.72 -0.13
CA LEU A 12 0.52 3.31 -1.29
C LEU A 12 1.19 2.19 -2.08
N VAL A 13 0.79 2.02 -3.34
CA VAL A 13 1.32 0.99 -4.23
C VAL A 13 2.16 1.68 -5.31
N VAL A 14 3.48 1.52 -5.24
CA VAL A 14 4.44 2.29 -6.03
C VAL A 14 5.19 1.44 -7.03
N GLY A 15 5.28 1.93 -8.26
CA GLY A 15 6.05 1.35 -9.34
C GLY A 15 5.83 2.10 -10.65
N GLY A 16 6.78 2.03 -11.57
CA GLY A 16 6.65 2.71 -12.88
C GLY A 16 5.47 2.20 -13.73
N THR A 17 5.21 2.87 -14.85
CA THR A 17 4.24 2.38 -15.85
C THR A 17 4.59 0.95 -16.26
N GLY A 18 3.59 0.07 -16.29
CA GLY A 18 3.78 -1.34 -16.63
C GLY A 18 4.45 -2.19 -15.55
N SER A 19 4.65 -1.72 -14.32
CA SER A 19 5.32 -2.50 -13.26
C SER A 19 4.46 -3.61 -12.64
N GLY A 20 3.15 -3.69 -12.95
CA GLY A 20 2.23 -4.70 -12.40
C GLY A 20 1.33 -4.23 -11.24
N LYS A 21 1.31 -2.93 -10.91
CA LYS A 21 0.48 -2.37 -9.81
C LYS A 21 -1.01 -2.72 -9.94
N THR A 22 -1.59 -2.47 -11.11
CA THR A 22 -3.03 -2.69 -11.34
C THR A 22 -3.37 -4.18 -11.27
N PHE A 23 -2.49 -5.06 -11.75
CA PHE A 23 -2.64 -6.52 -11.60
C PHE A 23 -2.58 -6.95 -10.13
N PHE A 24 -1.66 -6.39 -9.34
CA PHE A 24 -1.60 -6.63 -7.90
C PHE A 24 -2.89 -6.21 -7.21
N MET A 25 -3.43 -5.02 -7.53
CA MET A 25 -4.70 -4.58 -6.96
C MET A 25 -5.86 -5.47 -7.36
N ASN A 26 -5.89 -5.96 -8.60
CA ASN A 26 -6.90 -6.91 -9.02
C ASN A 26 -6.88 -8.16 -8.15
N ARG A 27 -5.71 -8.79 -8.04
CA ARG A 27 -5.54 -10.02 -7.27
C ARG A 27 -5.88 -9.80 -5.80
N LEU A 28 -5.54 -8.63 -5.26
CA LEU A 28 -5.92 -8.24 -3.89
C LEU A 28 -7.43 -8.17 -3.70
N ILE A 29 -8.16 -7.67 -4.69
CA ILE A 29 -9.61 -7.49 -4.63
C ILE A 29 -10.36 -8.80 -4.88
N GLU A 30 -9.87 -9.63 -5.81
CA GLU A 30 -10.35 -11.00 -6.01
C GLU A 30 -10.23 -11.83 -4.73
N ASN A 31 -9.12 -11.68 -4.00
CA ASN A 31 -8.85 -12.42 -2.77
C ASN A 31 -9.22 -11.64 -1.50
N ARG A 32 -10.03 -10.57 -1.59
CA ARG A 32 -10.23 -9.61 -0.48
C ARG A 32 -10.71 -10.24 0.83
N ASN A 33 -11.54 -11.29 0.77
CA ASN A 33 -12.08 -11.95 1.95
C ASN A 33 -11.00 -12.69 2.75
N GLU A 34 -9.92 -13.11 2.09
CA GLU A 34 -8.75 -13.73 2.71
C GLU A 34 -7.65 -12.71 3.02
N MET A 35 -7.59 -11.62 2.24
CA MET A 35 -6.53 -10.62 2.33
C MET A 35 -6.80 -9.49 3.31
N PHE A 36 -8.06 -9.25 3.70
CA PHE A 36 -8.46 -8.22 4.66
C PHE A 36 -9.08 -8.84 5.91
N ASN A 37 -8.95 -8.13 7.03
CA ASN A 37 -9.63 -8.49 8.28
C ASN A 37 -11.12 -8.08 8.32
N THR A 38 -11.67 -7.60 7.21
CA THR A 38 -13.04 -7.11 7.08
C THR A 38 -13.66 -7.61 5.77
N THR A 39 -14.99 -7.55 5.67
CA THR A 39 -15.72 -7.73 4.42
C THR A 39 -16.19 -6.35 3.95
N PHE A 40 -15.79 -5.96 2.74
CA PHE A 40 -16.19 -4.68 2.17
C PHE A 40 -17.59 -4.75 1.57
N GLU A 41 -18.42 -3.76 1.88
CA GLU A 41 -19.75 -3.58 1.29
C GLU A 41 -19.67 -2.93 -0.08
N HIS A 42 -18.77 -1.95 -0.24
CA HIS A 42 -18.55 -1.23 -1.49
C HIS A 42 -17.07 -1.19 -1.86
N ILE A 43 -16.80 -1.32 -3.16
CA ILE A 43 -15.47 -1.12 -3.74
C ILE A 43 -15.57 -0.01 -4.79
N ILE A 44 -14.88 1.09 -4.57
CA ILE A 44 -14.96 2.29 -5.41
C ILE A 44 -13.63 2.47 -6.12
N PHE A 45 -13.68 2.71 -7.42
CA PHE A 45 -12.52 2.94 -8.25
C PHE A 45 -12.53 4.33 -8.84
N TYR A 46 -11.38 4.99 -8.73
CA TYR A 46 -11.10 6.25 -9.36
C TYR A 46 -9.90 6.07 -10.29
N TYR A 47 -10.10 6.30 -11.58
CA TYR A 47 -9.06 6.16 -12.60
C TYR A 47 -9.17 7.27 -13.64
N SER A 48 -8.04 7.65 -14.23
CA SER A 48 -7.95 8.59 -15.36
C SER A 48 -8.03 7.87 -16.70
N GLU A 49 -7.44 6.68 -16.82
CA GLU A 49 -7.48 5.85 -18.02
C GLU A 49 -8.21 4.53 -17.75
N TRP A 50 -9.17 4.19 -18.63
CA TRP A 50 -9.88 2.92 -18.55
C TRP A 50 -8.95 1.73 -18.84
N GLN A 51 -9.11 0.67 -18.06
CA GLN A 51 -8.45 -0.62 -18.28
C GLN A 51 -9.51 -1.73 -18.31
N PRO A 52 -9.36 -2.77 -19.15
CA PRO A 52 -10.32 -3.88 -19.25
C PRO A 52 -10.67 -4.55 -17.91
N LEU A 53 -9.72 -4.53 -16.99
CA LEU A 53 -9.86 -5.02 -15.63
C LEU A 53 -11.03 -4.36 -14.87
N TYR A 54 -11.29 -3.07 -15.11
CA TYR A 54 -12.31 -2.33 -14.39
C TYR A 54 -13.72 -2.78 -14.73
N ASP A 55 -13.95 -3.34 -15.92
CA ASP A 55 -15.25 -3.89 -16.28
C ASP A 55 -15.62 -5.10 -15.42
N THR A 56 -14.64 -5.96 -15.13
CA THR A 56 -14.82 -7.13 -14.25
C THR A 56 -15.04 -6.71 -12.79
N LEU A 57 -14.47 -5.58 -12.38
CA LEU A 57 -14.64 -5.03 -11.04
C LEU A 57 -15.99 -4.31 -10.90
N LYS A 58 -16.41 -3.55 -11.93
CA LYS A 58 -17.71 -2.89 -12.02
C LYS A 58 -18.86 -3.88 -12.00
N SER A 59 -18.77 -4.95 -12.80
CA SER A 59 -19.84 -5.95 -12.89
C SER A 59 -20.11 -6.65 -11.56
N ASN A 60 -19.11 -6.72 -10.68
CA ASN A 60 -19.20 -7.46 -9.43
C ASN A 60 -19.51 -6.54 -8.23
N HIS A 61 -18.89 -5.35 -8.11
CA HIS A 61 -18.96 -4.55 -6.88
C HIS A 61 -18.72 -3.02 -7.04
N GLY A 62 -18.63 -2.48 -8.26
CA GLY A 62 -18.12 -1.12 -8.50
C GLY A 62 -19.18 -0.06 -8.76
N GLU A 63 -19.21 0.98 -7.91
CA GLU A 63 -19.92 2.24 -8.19
C GLU A 63 -18.93 3.26 -8.75
N GLU A 64 -19.24 3.87 -9.90
CA GLU A 64 -18.57 5.11 -10.33
C GLU A 64 -19.20 6.28 -9.59
N LEU A 65 -18.48 6.77 -8.58
CA LEU A 65 -18.84 8.01 -7.91
C LEU A 65 -17.97 9.13 -8.47
N PRO A 66 -18.43 10.39 -8.45
CA PRO A 66 -17.55 11.53 -8.58
C PRO A 66 -16.35 11.39 -7.63
N LEU A 67 -15.15 11.72 -8.10
CA LEU A 67 -13.99 11.83 -7.23
C LEU A 67 -14.37 12.80 -6.10
N LEU A 68 -14.14 12.38 -4.85
CA LEU A 68 -14.32 13.24 -3.66
C LEU A 68 -15.76 13.51 -3.23
N ASP A 69 -16.76 12.76 -3.72
CA ASP A 69 -18.06 12.78 -3.06
C ASP A 69 -17.87 12.44 -1.58
N ASP A 70 -18.57 13.20 -0.72
CA ASP A 70 -18.40 13.11 0.72
C ASP A 70 -18.96 11.75 1.16
N HIS A 71 -18.10 10.74 1.27
CA HIS A 71 -18.44 9.42 1.79
C HIS A 71 -18.91 9.59 3.24
N PRO A 72 -20.24 9.58 3.50
CA PRO A 72 -20.73 9.92 4.82
C PRO A 72 -20.34 8.80 5.78
N ALA A 73 -20.00 9.17 7.01
CA ALA A 73 -19.69 8.20 8.04
C ALA A 73 -20.91 7.28 8.28
N GLY A 74 -20.69 5.98 8.45
CA GLY A 74 -21.73 5.01 8.83
C GLY A 74 -22.28 4.11 7.72
N GLN A 75 -21.78 4.20 6.49
CA GLN A 75 -22.20 3.33 5.36
C GLN A 75 -21.35 2.06 5.20
N GLY A 76 -21.04 1.38 6.31
CA GLY A 76 -20.29 0.11 6.29
C GLY A 76 -18.83 0.23 5.85
N PRO A 77 -18.06 -0.89 5.82
CA PRO A 77 -16.67 -0.90 5.37
C PRO A 77 -16.56 -0.70 3.86
N LYS A 78 -15.73 0.26 3.42
CA LYS A 78 -15.50 0.50 1.98
C LYS A 78 -14.02 0.40 1.61
N LEU A 79 -13.77 -0.04 0.39
CA LEU A 79 -12.44 -0.02 -0.23
C LEU A 79 -12.42 0.99 -1.37
N ILE A 80 -11.53 1.96 -1.31
CA ILE A 80 -11.30 2.95 -2.36
C ILE A 80 -9.96 2.64 -3.03
N VAL A 81 -9.96 2.57 -4.36
CA VAL A 81 -8.76 2.45 -5.19
C VAL A 81 -8.63 3.68 -6.07
N ILE A 82 -7.46 4.31 -6.04
CA ILE A 82 -7.13 5.47 -6.86
C ILE A 82 -5.97 5.06 -7.76
N ASP A 83 -6.21 4.91 -9.06
CA ASP A 83 -5.20 4.49 -10.05
C ASP A 83 -4.90 5.56 -11.09
N ASP A 84 -3.62 5.83 -11.30
CA ASP A 84 -3.05 6.76 -12.28
C ASP A 84 -3.64 8.19 -12.31
N MET A 85 -4.22 8.65 -11.19
CA MET A 85 -4.81 9.99 -11.10
C MET A 85 -3.83 11.08 -10.65
N MET A 86 -2.51 10.84 -10.69
CA MET A 86 -1.53 11.74 -10.06
C MET A 86 -1.65 13.21 -10.51
N HIS A 87 -2.08 13.47 -11.75
CA HIS A 87 -2.30 14.81 -12.28
C HIS A 87 -3.59 15.45 -11.73
N GLU A 88 -4.69 14.71 -11.68
CA GLU A 88 -5.98 15.13 -11.15
C GLU A 88 -5.92 15.34 -9.64
N ILE A 89 -5.11 14.53 -8.95
CA ILE A 89 -4.87 14.62 -7.51
C ILE A 89 -4.14 15.92 -7.15
N LYS A 90 -3.26 16.47 -8.00
CA LYS A 90 -2.61 17.76 -7.71
C LYS A 90 -3.64 18.88 -7.57
N SER A 91 -4.66 18.88 -8.43
CA SER A 91 -5.77 19.84 -8.38
C SER A 91 -6.68 19.66 -7.15
N HIS A 92 -6.73 18.45 -6.57
CA HIS A 92 -7.58 18.09 -5.44
C HIS A 92 -6.81 17.56 -4.22
N HIS A 93 -5.57 18.03 -4.05
CA HIS A 93 -4.63 17.44 -3.09
C HIS A 93 -5.12 17.55 -1.65
N LYS A 94 -5.87 18.60 -1.30
CA LYS A 94 -6.37 18.83 0.07
C LYS A 94 -7.40 17.77 0.46
N GLU A 95 -8.31 17.45 -0.45
CA GLU A 95 -9.38 16.49 -0.22
C GLU A 95 -8.82 15.08 -0.09
N ILE A 96 -7.86 14.72 -0.95
CA ILE A 96 -7.21 13.40 -0.90
C ILE A 96 -6.35 13.26 0.34
N LEU A 97 -5.61 14.31 0.71
CA LEU A 97 -4.89 14.33 1.99
C LEU A 97 -5.84 14.19 3.18
N LYS A 98 -7.04 14.79 3.16
CA LYS A 98 -8.04 14.58 4.22
C LYS A 98 -8.43 13.11 4.33
N PHE A 99 -8.65 12.41 3.21
CA PHE A 99 -8.96 10.98 3.21
C PHE A 99 -7.82 10.13 3.80
N PHE A 100 -6.57 10.42 3.45
CA PHE A 100 -5.40 9.68 3.94
C PHE A 100 -5.02 9.98 5.40
N ILE A 101 -5.23 11.22 5.87
CA ILE A 101 -4.77 11.66 7.21
C ILE A 101 -5.86 11.48 8.28
N LYS A 102 -7.12 11.79 7.96
CA LYS A 102 -8.23 11.77 8.94
C LYS A 102 -9.40 10.88 8.52
N GLY A 103 -9.68 10.78 7.23
CA GLY A 103 -10.91 10.18 6.72
C GLY A 103 -11.00 8.67 6.94
N SER A 104 -9.91 7.92 6.76
CA SER A 104 -9.94 6.45 6.75
C SER A 104 -10.54 5.84 8.03
N HIS A 105 -10.08 6.27 9.20
CA HIS A 105 -10.58 5.76 10.48
C HIS A 105 -12.00 6.23 10.80
N HIS A 106 -12.31 7.51 10.57
CA HIS A 106 -13.61 8.08 10.91
C HIS A 106 -14.74 7.66 9.96
N ARG A 107 -14.40 7.26 8.73
CA ARG A 107 -15.36 6.91 7.67
C ARG A 107 -15.36 5.41 7.33
N ASN A 108 -14.61 4.60 8.09
CA ASN A 108 -14.51 3.16 7.89
C ASN A 108 -14.04 2.80 6.46
N LEU A 109 -12.94 3.44 6.02
CA LEU A 109 -12.41 3.32 4.66
C LEU A 109 -11.03 2.67 4.67
N SER A 110 -10.85 1.70 3.77
CA SER A 110 -9.53 1.32 3.28
C SER A 110 -9.25 2.03 1.97
N ILE A 111 -8.07 2.62 1.82
CA ILE A 111 -7.70 3.41 0.63
C ILE A 111 -6.38 2.90 0.08
N PHE A 112 -6.36 2.56 -1.21
CA PHE A 112 -5.16 2.18 -1.95
C PHE A 112 -4.92 3.19 -3.05
N PHE A 113 -3.78 3.88 -2.99
CA PHE A 113 -3.36 4.82 -4.02
C PHE A 113 -2.19 4.23 -4.82
N LEU A 114 -2.39 4.11 -6.13
CA LEU A 114 -1.40 3.59 -7.06
C LEU A 114 -0.64 4.78 -7.64
N SER A 115 0.67 4.77 -7.44
CA SER A 115 1.54 5.88 -7.82
C SER A 115 2.77 5.40 -8.59
N GLN A 116 3.25 6.28 -9.47
CA GLN A 116 4.49 6.05 -10.21
C GLN A 116 5.74 6.36 -9.37
N CYS A 117 5.58 7.08 -8.25
CA CYS A 117 6.68 7.46 -7.36
C CYS A 117 6.26 7.46 -5.88
N LEU A 118 7.23 7.34 -4.95
CA LEU A 118 6.99 7.35 -3.50
C LEU A 118 6.72 8.76 -2.98
N PHE A 119 7.33 9.76 -3.61
CA PHE A 119 7.22 11.16 -3.16
C PHE A 119 6.69 12.05 -4.28
N PRO A 120 5.40 11.93 -4.66
CA PRO A 120 4.83 12.84 -5.63
C PRO A 120 4.85 14.27 -5.08
N ASP A 121 5.11 15.24 -5.95
CA ASP A 121 5.11 16.65 -5.59
C ASP A 121 3.79 17.05 -4.93
N GLY A 122 3.88 17.68 -3.75
CA GLY A 122 2.71 18.12 -2.97
C GLY A 122 1.98 17.00 -2.21
N LEU A 123 2.35 15.74 -2.40
CA LEU A 123 1.67 14.58 -1.80
C LEU A 123 2.58 13.74 -0.90
N ARG A 124 3.78 14.22 -0.55
CA ARG A 124 4.70 13.53 0.38
C ARG A 124 4.03 13.13 1.70
N GLN A 125 3.07 13.91 2.17
CA GLN A 125 2.30 13.60 3.38
C GLN A 125 1.50 12.30 3.27
N ILE A 126 1.08 11.90 2.06
CA ILE A 126 0.44 10.59 1.85
C ILE A 126 1.42 9.48 2.22
N SER A 127 2.64 9.52 1.68
CA SER A 127 3.67 8.50 1.97
C SER A 127 3.99 8.42 3.46
N LEU A 128 4.09 9.56 4.17
CA LEU A 128 4.39 9.59 5.60
C LEU A 128 3.25 9.07 6.50
N ASN A 129 1.99 9.21 6.08
CA ASN A 129 0.81 8.82 6.87
C ASN A 129 0.17 7.51 6.39
N THR A 130 0.83 6.79 5.49
CA THR A 130 0.31 5.55 4.93
C THR A 130 0.67 4.37 5.82
N HIS A 131 -0.30 3.49 6.07
CA HIS A 131 -0.10 2.29 6.88
C HIS A 131 0.68 1.19 6.14
N TYR A 132 0.49 1.06 4.83
CA TYR A 132 1.12 0.01 4.03
C TYR A 132 1.77 0.58 2.77
N ILE A 133 3.01 0.21 2.47
CA ILE A 133 3.67 0.62 1.23
C ILE A 133 4.09 -0.63 0.46
N VAL A 134 3.57 -0.78 -0.76
CA VAL A 134 3.97 -1.85 -1.69
C VAL A 134 4.91 -1.25 -2.72
N LEU A 135 6.17 -1.66 -2.72
CA LEU A 135 7.19 -1.19 -3.65
C LEU A 135 7.48 -2.25 -4.70
N PHE A 136 7.15 -1.96 -5.96
CA PHE A 136 7.54 -2.78 -7.10
C PHE A 136 9.00 -2.55 -7.49
N LYS A 137 9.54 -3.50 -8.25
CA LYS A 137 10.83 -3.31 -8.93
C LYS A 137 10.83 -2.03 -9.76
N THR A 138 11.86 -1.21 -9.58
CA THR A 138 12.18 -0.08 -10.47
C THR A 138 13.66 -0.11 -10.84
N SER A 139 13.97 0.25 -12.09
CA SER A 139 15.36 0.34 -12.59
C SER A 139 15.88 1.77 -12.66
N ARG A 140 15.01 2.78 -12.51
CA ARG A 140 15.33 4.18 -12.86
C ARG A 140 15.65 5.06 -11.64
N ASP A 141 14.97 4.87 -10.52
CA ASP A 141 15.10 5.76 -9.35
C ASP A 141 15.26 4.98 -8.04
N LEU A 142 16.47 4.42 -7.85
CA LEU A 142 16.87 3.81 -6.58
C LEU A 142 17.17 4.84 -5.49
N ALA A 143 17.39 6.11 -5.84
CA ALA A 143 17.64 7.18 -4.88
C ALA A 143 16.40 7.43 -4.01
N GLN A 144 15.21 7.37 -4.63
CA GLN A 144 13.94 7.40 -3.91
C GLN A 144 13.80 6.24 -2.91
N ILE A 145 14.14 5.02 -3.33
CA ILE A 145 14.08 3.83 -2.44
C ILE A 145 15.03 4.00 -1.26
N ARG A 146 16.28 4.40 -1.52
CA ARG A 146 17.26 4.69 -0.47
C ARG A 146 16.76 5.76 0.50
N THR A 147 16.14 6.82 -0.02
CA THR A 147 15.57 7.91 0.79
C THR A 147 14.44 7.40 1.68
N PHE A 148 13.55 6.57 1.13
CA PHE A 148 12.50 5.92 1.88
C PHE A 148 13.05 5.02 2.98
N CYS A 149 14.02 4.13 2.68
CA CYS A 149 14.65 3.28 3.69
C CYS A 149 15.29 4.09 4.82
N MET A 150 15.95 5.23 4.50
CA MET A 150 16.50 6.13 5.51
C MET A 150 15.42 6.79 6.37
N GLN A 151 14.23 7.07 5.83
CA GLN A 151 13.11 7.58 6.61
C GLN A 151 12.49 6.52 7.52
N VAL A 152 12.44 5.26 7.08
CA VAL A 152 11.88 4.14 7.84
C VAL A 152 12.79 3.74 9.01
N ASP A 153 14.08 3.56 8.77
CA ASP A 153 15.07 3.24 9.81
C ASP A 153 16.42 3.85 9.44
N PRO A 154 16.74 5.07 9.92
CA PRO A 154 18.02 5.73 9.61
C PRO A 154 19.25 4.92 10.02
N GLN A 155 19.15 4.08 11.06
CA GLN A 155 20.27 3.30 11.59
C GLN A 155 20.51 2.04 10.76
N HIS A 156 19.45 1.44 10.22
CA HIS A 156 19.51 0.14 9.54
C HIS A 156 19.03 0.17 8.09
N PHE A 157 18.97 1.35 7.45
CA PHE A 157 18.41 1.51 6.10
C PHE A 157 19.04 0.58 5.05
N ARG A 158 20.31 0.19 5.21
CA ARG A 158 20.99 -0.76 4.29
C ARG A 158 20.33 -2.13 4.29
N ALA A 159 19.91 -2.63 5.45
CA ALA A 159 19.21 -3.91 5.54
C ALA A 159 17.81 -3.84 4.89
N LEU A 160 17.15 -2.69 4.95
CA LEU A 160 15.89 -2.46 4.24
C LEU A 160 16.10 -2.42 2.72
N LEU A 161 17.20 -1.80 2.27
CA LEU A 161 17.55 -1.75 0.86
C LEU A 161 17.90 -3.13 0.31
N GLU A 162 18.69 -3.92 1.04
CA GLU A 162 19.00 -5.32 0.69
C GLU A 162 17.73 -6.18 0.60
N ALA A 163 16.79 -6.01 1.54
CA ALA A 163 15.50 -6.70 1.50
C ALA A 163 14.68 -6.32 0.26
N TYR A 164 14.64 -5.02 -0.09
CA TYR A 164 14.01 -4.56 -1.33
C TYR A 164 14.67 -5.18 -2.56
N GLU A 165 16.00 -5.16 -2.66
CA GLU A 165 16.75 -5.70 -3.80
C GLU A 165 16.54 -7.22 -3.96
N ASP A 166 16.52 -7.97 -2.85
CA ASP A 166 16.23 -9.41 -2.83
C ASP A 166 14.78 -9.70 -3.28
N ALA A 167 13.81 -9.00 -2.70
CA ALA A 167 12.39 -9.16 -3.02
C ALA A 167 12.04 -8.74 -4.45
N THR A 168 12.83 -7.82 -5.03
CA THR A 168 12.58 -7.25 -6.36
C THR A 168 13.59 -7.71 -7.42
N ARG A 169 14.21 -8.88 -7.24
CA ARG A 169 15.16 -9.44 -8.23
C ARG A 169 14.56 -9.62 -9.62
N ALA A 170 13.31 -10.05 -9.73
CA ALA A 170 12.64 -10.34 -11.01
C ALA A 170 11.69 -9.20 -11.45
N GLY A 171 11.29 -9.19 -12.72
CA GLY A 171 10.23 -8.27 -13.16
C GLY A 171 8.92 -8.54 -12.39
N TYR A 172 8.08 -7.51 -12.23
CA TYR A 172 6.74 -7.60 -11.60
C TYR A 172 6.70 -8.05 -10.13
N THR A 173 7.85 -8.25 -9.49
CA THR A 173 7.94 -8.53 -8.05
C THR A 173 7.92 -7.24 -7.21
N TYR A 174 7.54 -7.38 -5.95
CA TYR A 174 7.34 -6.27 -5.02
C TYR A 174 7.77 -6.64 -3.60
N ILE A 175 7.86 -5.64 -2.72
CA ILE A 175 7.94 -5.82 -1.27
C ILE A 175 6.87 -4.94 -0.59
N LEU A 176 6.18 -5.50 0.38
CA LEU A 176 5.23 -4.84 1.26
C LEU A 176 5.94 -4.40 2.54
N PHE A 177 5.78 -3.14 2.91
CA PHE A 177 6.10 -2.56 4.21
C PHE A 177 4.83 -2.31 5.01
N ASP A 178 4.82 -2.71 6.28
CA ASP A 178 3.69 -2.56 7.20
C ASP A 178 4.07 -1.67 8.40
N PHE A 179 3.43 -0.51 8.45
CA PHE A 179 3.64 0.56 9.42
C PHE A 179 2.53 0.65 10.47
N LYS A 180 1.60 -0.32 10.52
CA LYS A 180 0.58 -0.32 11.59
C LYS A 180 1.27 -0.39 12.97
N PRO A 181 0.83 0.42 13.96
CA PRO A 181 1.44 0.42 15.29
C PRO A 181 1.35 -0.92 16.02
N ASN A 182 0.28 -1.68 15.78
CA ASN A 182 0.03 -2.98 16.41
C ASN A 182 0.67 -4.17 15.67
N GLN A 183 1.39 -3.94 14.56
CA GLN A 183 2.06 -5.01 13.85
C GLN A 183 3.33 -5.46 14.59
N THR A 184 3.61 -6.76 14.58
CA THR A 184 4.83 -7.32 15.15
C THR A 184 6.04 -7.00 14.27
N ASP A 185 7.14 -6.59 14.90
CA ASP A 185 8.30 -6.03 14.20
C ASP A 185 8.93 -6.93 13.13
N HIS A 186 8.96 -8.26 13.33
CA HIS A 186 9.49 -9.18 12.32
C HIS A 186 8.56 -9.37 11.11
N LEU A 187 7.28 -8.98 11.18
CA LEU A 187 6.31 -9.17 10.09
C LEU A 187 6.14 -7.93 9.21
N ARG A 188 6.95 -6.89 9.44
CA ARG A 188 6.80 -5.59 8.79
C ARG A 188 7.23 -5.55 7.33
N MET A 189 8.03 -6.51 6.87
CA MET A 189 8.51 -6.56 5.49
C MET A 189 8.25 -7.91 4.85
N ARG A 190 7.45 -7.94 3.80
CA ARG A 190 6.93 -9.19 3.22
C ARG A 190 6.86 -9.14 1.70
N THR A 191 7.00 -10.28 1.03
CA THR A 191 6.66 -10.44 -0.39
C THR A 191 5.90 -11.76 -0.58
N LEU A 192 5.36 -11.99 -1.78
CA LEU A 192 4.58 -13.18 -2.10
C LEU A 192 3.39 -13.36 -1.12
N ILE A 193 2.62 -12.28 -0.94
CA ILE A 193 1.61 -12.18 0.12
C ILE A 193 0.25 -12.79 -0.23
N PHE A 194 0.04 -13.23 -1.48
CA PHE A 194 -1.28 -13.68 -1.91
C PHE A 194 -1.54 -15.16 -1.59
N PRO A 195 -2.81 -15.58 -1.52
CA PRO A 195 -3.15 -16.99 -1.34
C PRO A 195 -2.50 -17.88 -2.41
N GLY A 196 -2.04 -19.04 -1.98
CA GLY A 196 -1.29 -19.99 -2.80
C GLY A 196 0.20 -19.67 -2.97
N GLU A 197 0.67 -18.51 -2.48
CA GLU A 197 2.10 -18.18 -2.48
C GLU A 197 2.77 -18.54 -1.16
N SER A 198 4.07 -18.80 -1.21
CA SER A 198 4.89 -18.97 0.00
C SER A 198 5.40 -17.60 0.45
N THR A 199 4.66 -16.93 1.33
CA THR A 199 5.05 -15.61 1.85
C THR A 199 6.46 -15.62 2.42
N VAL A 200 7.28 -14.70 1.92
CA VAL A 200 8.66 -14.49 2.41
C VAL A 200 8.66 -13.26 3.30
N VAL A 201 9.28 -13.39 4.48
CA VAL A 201 9.38 -12.34 5.50
C VAL A 201 10.84 -11.90 5.63
N TYR A 202 11.08 -10.59 5.57
CA TYR A 202 12.41 -10.01 5.72
C TYR A 202 12.59 -9.46 7.12
N ILE A 203 13.63 -9.95 7.80
CA ILE A 203 13.92 -9.62 9.20
C ILE A 203 15.33 -8.99 9.26
N PRO A 204 15.47 -7.69 9.57
CA PRO A 204 16.79 -7.08 9.72
C PRO A 204 17.56 -7.71 10.89
N ARG A 205 18.71 -8.33 10.60
CA ARG A 205 19.58 -8.97 11.61
C ARG A 205 19.99 -8.02 12.75
N ALA A 206 20.06 -6.73 12.49
CA ALA A 206 20.53 -5.73 13.44
C ALA A 206 19.55 -5.46 14.61
N LYS A 207 18.24 -5.62 14.41
CA LYS A 207 17.23 -5.36 15.47
C LYS A 207 17.27 -6.42 16.59
N TYR A 208 17.56 -7.67 16.25
CA TYR A 208 17.54 -8.80 17.21
C TYR A 208 18.81 -8.96 18.03
N LYS A 209 19.93 -8.31 17.65
CA LYS A 209 21.14 -8.31 18.49
C LYS A 209 20.97 -7.53 19.80
N ARG A 210 20.01 -6.59 19.89
CA ARG A 210 19.75 -5.80 21.11
C ARG A 210 18.85 -6.51 22.11
N GLU A 211 17.91 -7.33 21.66
CA GLU A 211 16.98 -8.04 22.56
C GLU A 211 17.63 -9.23 23.28
N MET A 212 18.71 -9.80 22.75
CA MET A 212 19.46 -10.90 23.42
C MET A 212 20.52 -10.43 24.45
N MET A 213 20.57 -9.14 24.81
CA MET A 213 21.53 -8.64 25.82
C MET A 213 20.92 -8.26 27.18
N THR A 214 19.63 -8.51 27.41
CA THR A 214 19.03 -8.33 28.75
C THR A 214 18.63 -9.68 29.33
N VAL A 215 19.64 -10.46 29.72
CA VAL A 215 19.51 -11.47 30.78
C VAL A 215 20.70 -11.29 31.70
N LEU A 216 20.51 -10.45 32.72
CA LEU A 216 21.00 -10.63 34.09
C LEU A 216 19.90 -10.14 35.03
#